data_AF-A0A5K0XM18-F1
#
_entry.id   AF-A0A5K0XM18-F1
#
_cell.length_a   1.000
_cell.length_b   1.000
_cell.length_c   1.000
_cell.angle_alpha   90.00
_cell.angle_beta   90.00
_cell.angle_gamma   90.00
#
_symmetry.space_group_name_H-M   'P 1'
#
loop_
_entity.id
_entity.type
_entity.pdbx_description
1 polymer ?
#
loop_
_entity_poly.entity_id
_entity_poly.type
_entity_poly.pdbx_seq_one_letter_code
_entity_poly.pdbx_strand_id
1 'polypeptide(L)' 'HDRRALATNEWLNVRGCDNVFAIGDCATIEQRKIM' A
#
# COMPACT_ATOMS: atom_id res chain seq x y z
N HIS A 1 -13.12 -12.31 3.52
CA HIS A 1 -11.74 -12.69 3.89
C HIS A 1 -10.98 -11.39 4.05
N ASP A 2 -10.68 -11.00 5.28
CA ASP A 2 -10.06 -9.71 5.56
C ASP A 2 -8.63 -9.72 5.02
N ARG A 3 -8.38 -9.01 3.92
CA ARG A 3 -7.03 -8.86 3.36
C ARG A 3 -6.29 -7.87 4.25
N ARG A 4 -5.60 -8.39 5.27
CA ARG A 4 -4.73 -7.64 6.19
C ARG A 4 -3.42 -7.17 5.54
N ALA A 5 -3.49 -6.76 4.27
CA ALA A 5 -2.35 -6.22 3.55
C ALA A 5 -2.20 -4.72 3.84
N LEU A 6 -0.97 -4.25 3.98
CA LEU A 6 -0.64 -2.85 4.16
C LEU A 6 -0.95 -2.09 2.87
N ALA A 7 -1.77 -1.05 2.96
CA ALA A 7 -2.04 -0.19 1.83
C ALA A 7 -0.83 0.71 1.56
N THR A 8 -0.28 0.62 0.35
CA THR A 8 0.83 1.44 -0.11
C THR A 8 0.43 2.34 -1.28
N ASN A 9 1.16 3.44 -1.46
CA ASN A 9 1.09 4.21 -2.71
C ASN A 9 1.95 3.57 -3.81
N GLU A 10 1.96 4.17 -4.99
CA GLU A 10 2.71 3.70 -6.15
C GLU A 10 4.25 3.76 -5.98
N TRP A 11 4.74 4.40 -4.92
CA TRP A 11 6.15 4.38 -4.49
C TRP A 11 6.38 3.51 -3.23
N LEU A 12 5.46 2.60 -2.92
CA LEU A 12 5.55 1.62 -1.83
C LEU A 12 5.46 2.21 -0.40
N ASN A 13 5.15 3.50 -0.25
CA ASN A 13 4.99 4.11 1.08
C ASN A 13 3.69 3.64 1.72
N VAL A 14 3.75 3.21 2.99
CA VAL A 14 2.59 2.77 3.77
C VAL A 14 1.75 3.98 4.15
N ARG A 15 0.43 3.90 3.90
CA ARG A 15 -0.48 4.98 4.23
C ARG A 15 -0.58 5.20 5.74
N GLY A 16 -0.56 6.47 6.16
CA GLY A 16 -0.67 6.87 7.56
C GLY A 16 0.60 6.66 8.39
N CYS A 17 1.72 6.31 7.75
CA CYS A 17 3.01 6.16 8.41
C CYS A 17 4.07 6.95 7.65
N ASP A 18 4.85 7.76 8.36
CA ASP A 18 5.95 8.51 7.77
C ASP A 18 7.18 7.63 7.61
N ASN A 19 7.81 7.67 6.43
CA ASN A 19 9.05 6.95 6.10
C ASN A 19 8.98 5.41 6.29
N VAL A 20 7.78 4.82 6.20
CA VAL A 20 7.58 3.36 6.22
C VAL A 20 7.21 2.87 4.84
N PHE A 21 7.84 1.78 4.41
CA PHE A 21 7.67 1.18 3.08
C PHE A 21 7.29 -0.30 3.20
N ALA A 22 6.50 -0.83 2.27
CA ALA A 22 6.13 -2.24 2.24
C ALA A 22 6.08 -2.82 0.82
N ILE A 23 6.48 -4.09 0.69
CA ILE A 23 6.46 -4.87 -0.55
C ILE A 23 6.19 -6.35 -0.23
N GLY A 24 5.72 -7.12 -1.22
CA GLY A 24 5.44 -8.55 -1.11
C GLY A 24 3.99 -8.85 -0.74
N ASP A 25 3.71 -10.09 -0.31
CA ASP A 25 2.35 -10.60 -0.06
C ASP A 25 1.56 -9.82 1.00
N CYS A 26 2.27 -9.11 1.87
CA CYS A 26 1.71 -8.26 2.92
C CYS A 26 1.47 -6.81 2.46
N ALA A 27 1.66 -6.46 1.18
CA ALA A 27 1.45 -5.11 0.64
C ALA A 27 0.41 -5.09 -0.49
N THR A 28 -0.36 -4.01 -0.58
CA THR A 28 -1.31 -3.75 -1.68
C THR A 28 -1.15 -2.33 -2.17
N ILE A 29 -0.93 -2.16 -3.48
CA ILE A 29 -0.83 -0.84 -4.12
C ILE A 29 -2.24 -0.29 -4.31
N GLU A 30 -2.56 0.79 -3.60
CA GLU A 30 -3.80 1.54 -3.84
C GLU A 30 -3.56 2.61 -4.91
N GLN A 31 -3.68 2.18 -6.16
CA GLN A 31 -3.46 3.02 -7.33
C GLN A 31 -4.64 3.98 -7.55
N ARG A 32 -4.36 5.27 -7.78
CA ARG A 32 -5.40 6.22 -8.20
C ARG A 32 -5.92 5.81 -9.57
N LYS A 33 -7.24 5.63 -9.70
CA LYS A 33 -7.89 5.43 -11.00
C LYS A 33 -7.72 6.71 -11.83
N ILE A 34 -7.20 6.57 -13.04
CA ILE A 34 -7.34 7.60 -14.08
C ILE A 34 -8.72 7.35 -14.70
N MET A 35 -9.62 8.32 -14.61
CA MET A 35 -10.92 8.32 -15.29
C MET A 35 -10.78 8.82 -16.71
#